data_AF-A0A8C2CNS7-F1
#
_entry.id   AF-A0A8C2CNS7-F1
#
_cell.length_a   1.000
_cell.length_b   1.000
_cell.length_c   1.000
_cell.angle_alpha   90.00
_cell.angle_beta   90.00
_cell.angle_gamma   90.00
#
_symmetry.space_group_name_H-M   'P 1'
#
loop_
_entity.id
_entity.type
_entity.pdbx_description
1 polymer ?
#
loop_
_entity_poly.entity_id
_entity_poly.type
_entity_poly.pdbx_seq_one_letter_code
_entity_poly.pdbx_strand_id
1 'polypeptide(L)'
;TFSSEPRLRGTENEEGRADSPTSAVTSPEQYIKHPLQNRWALWYFKNDKSKSWTENLRLISKFDTVEDFWALYNHIQQPSKIGFGCDYSLFKDGIKPMWEDDRNKLGGRWLMTLNKQQRHNDLDRYWMETVRLLLFFFFFFTQQYKERLSLPSKTLIGYQSHDDTSSKSGSTTKNMYSV
;
A
#
# COMPACT_ATOMS: atom_id res chain seq x y z
N THR A 1 -49.21 -62.24 41.28
CA THR A 1 -49.16 -61.37 42.47
C THR A 1 -47.86 -61.61 43.20
N PHE A 2 -46.84 -60.80 42.90
CA PHE A 2 -45.52 -60.76 43.55
C PHE A 2 -44.85 -59.47 43.02
N SER A 3 -44.98 -58.34 43.70
CA SER A 3 -44.12 -57.81 44.76
C SER A 3 -42.71 -57.42 44.30
N SER A 4 -42.43 -56.12 44.46
CA SER A 4 -41.16 -55.46 44.81
C SER A 4 -40.01 -55.44 43.78
N GLU A 5 -39.80 -54.24 43.21
CA GLU A 5 -38.55 -53.77 42.61
C GLU A 5 -37.43 -53.56 43.66
N PRO A 6 -36.14 -53.72 43.29
CA PRO A 6 -35.01 -53.15 44.01
C PRO A 6 -34.44 -51.89 43.29
N ARG A 7 -33.98 -50.90 44.07
CA ARG A 7 -33.20 -49.74 43.59
C ARG A 7 -31.71 -50.12 43.42
N LEU A 8 -31.05 -49.63 42.35
CA LEU A 8 -29.96 -48.62 42.36
C LEU A 8 -29.03 -48.68 41.13
N ARG A 9 -28.81 -47.47 40.56
CA ARG A 9 -27.55 -46.88 40.03
C ARG A 9 -27.20 -47.01 38.53
N GLY A 10 -26.93 -45.82 37.94
CA GLY A 10 -26.36 -45.55 36.60
C GLY A 10 -27.46 -45.04 35.65
N THR A 11 -27.39 -43.91 34.95
CA THR A 11 -26.29 -43.07 34.46
C THR A 11 -26.83 -41.67 34.13
N GLU A 12 -25.91 -40.74 33.90
CA GLU A 12 -26.03 -39.29 33.81
C GLU A 12 -26.83 -38.72 32.62
N ASN A 13 -27.13 -37.42 32.76
CA ASN A 13 -27.36 -36.38 31.74
C ASN A 13 -28.76 -36.22 31.12
N GLU A 14 -29.41 -35.09 31.43
CA GLU A 14 -29.67 -33.97 30.49
C GLU A 14 -30.68 -32.97 31.12
N GLU A 15 -30.18 -31.91 31.77
CA GLU A 15 -30.99 -30.71 32.04
C GLU A 15 -30.75 -29.69 30.91
N GLY A 16 -31.78 -29.53 30.07
CA GLY A 16 -31.84 -28.50 29.05
C GLY A 16 -31.85 -27.10 29.66
N ARG A 17 -30.73 -26.39 29.55
CA ARG A 17 -30.65 -24.95 29.79
C ARG A 17 -31.23 -24.23 28.57
N ALA A 18 -32.31 -23.47 28.81
CA ALA A 18 -32.89 -22.58 27.83
C ALA A 18 -31.86 -21.51 27.40
N ASP A 19 -31.33 -21.64 26.18
CA ASP A 19 -30.55 -20.59 25.55
C ASP A 19 -31.49 -19.46 25.11
N SER A 20 -31.42 -18.36 25.83
CA SER A 20 -31.93 -17.08 25.37
C SER A 20 -31.03 -16.60 24.22
N PRO A 21 -31.57 -16.08 23.10
CA PRO A 21 -30.74 -15.50 22.07
C PRO A 21 -30.12 -14.22 22.64
N THR A 22 -28.85 -14.29 22.99
CA THR A 22 -28.03 -13.11 23.29
C THR A 22 -28.02 -12.25 22.04
N SER A 23 -28.90 -11.24 22.01
CA SER A 23 -28.77 -10.09 21.14
C SER A 23 -27.42 -9.45 21.46
N ALA A 24 -26.40 -9.80 20.70
CA ALA A 24 -25.13 -9.09 20.68
C ALA A 24 -25.43 -7.66 20.24
N VAL A 25 -25.64 -6.79 21.24
CA VAL A 25 -25.60 -5.35 21.08
C VAL A 25 -24.15 -5.03 20.72
N THR A 26 -23.86 -4.96 19.43
CA THR A 26 -22.63 -4.36 18.93
C THR A 26 -22.69 -2.89 19.33
N SER A 27 -21.93 -2.51 20.36
CA SER A 27 -21.66 -1.12 20.65
C SER A 27 -21.09 -0.48 19.39
N PRO A 28 -21.57 0.70 18.94
CA PRO A 28 -20.94 1.45 17.87
C PRO A 28 -19.69 2.11 18.44
N GLU A 29 -18.69 1.30 18.80
CA GLU A 29 -17.34 1.83 19.01
C GLU A 29 -16.92 2.47 17.71
N GLN A 30 -16.81 3.80 17.75
CA GLN A 30 -16.59 4.66 16.61
C GLN A 30 -15.43 4.15 15.77
N TYR A 31 -15.72 3.78 14.52
CA TYR A 31 -14.71 3.56 13.49
C TYR A 31 -14.04 4.90 13.15
N ILE A 32 -13.18 5.40 14.05
CA ILE A 32 -12.37 6.59 13.82
C ILE A 32 -11.28 6.18 12.84
N LYS A 33 -11.44 6.57 11.58
CA LYS A 33 -10.37 6.47 10.59
C LYS A 33 -9.27 7.48 10.90
N HIS A 34 -8.03 7.11 10.66
CA HIS A 34 -6.89 7.98 10.87
C HIS A 34 -6.64 8.80 9.59
N PRO A 35 -6.82 10.14 9.61
CA PRO A 35 -6.61 10.96 8.44
C PRO A 35 -5.13 11.08 8.10
N LEU A 36 -4.81 11.02 6.81
CA LEU A 36 -3.51 11.36 6.26
C LEU A 36 -3.40 12.87 6.07
N GLN A 37 -2.18 13.40 6.05
CA GLN A 37 -1.95 14.83 5.85
C GLN A 37 -2.41 15.33 4.48
N ASN A 38 -2.38 14.46 3.46
CA ASN A 38 -2.81 14.76 2.11
C ASN A 38 -3.73 13.65 1.63
N ARG A 39 -4.63 13.97 0.69
CA ARG A 39 -5.32 12.98 -0.13
C ARG A 39 -4.39 12.50 -1.23
N TRP A 40 -4.40 11.19 -1.47
CA TRP A 40 -3.55 10.53 -2.45
C TRP A 40 -4.39 9.81 -3.50
N ALA A 41 -3.81 9.65 -4.68
CA ALA A 41 -4.37 8.98 -5.83
C ALA A 41 -3.39 7.92 -6.31
N LEU A 42 -3.81 6.65 -6.29
CA LEU A 42 -3.05 5.55 -6.86
C LEU A 42 -3.46 5.35 -8.32
N TRP A 43 -2.48 5.37 -9.20
CA TRP A 43 -2.61 5.15 -10.62
C TRP A 43 -1.93 3.85 -11.02
N TYR A 44 -2.48 3.20 -12.03
CA TYR A 44 -1.90 2.03 -12.67
C TYR A 44 -1.75 2.29 -14.17
N PHE A 45 -0.54 2.11 -14.66
CA PHE A 45 -0.24 2.12 -16.08
C PHE A 45 -0.20 0.68 -16.58
N LYS A 46 -1.02 0.38 -17.60
CA LYS A 46 -0.97 -0.90 -18.31
C LYS A 46 -0.44 -0.66 -19.70
N ASN A 47 0.72 -1.21 -20.06
CA ASN A 47 1.26 -1.07 -21.41
C ASN A 47 0.50 -1.92 -22.44
N ASP A 48 -0.58 -1.36 -22.96
CA ASP A 48 -1.31 -1.88 -24.11
C ASP A 48 -0.84 -1.14 -25.37
N LYS A 49 -0.14 -1.86 -26.26
CA LYS A 49 0.43 -1.30 -27.50
C LYS A 49 -0.63 -0.78 -28.48
N SER A 50 -1.90 -1.15 -28.29
CA SER A 50 -3.01 -0.70 -29.14
C SER A 50 -3.57 0.66 -28.74
N LYS A 51 -3.20 1.18 -27.56
CA LYS A 51 -3.77 2.41 -26.99
C LYS A 51 -2.73 3.50 -26.84
N SER A 52 -3.20 4.75 -26.79
CA SER A 52 -2.32 5.87 -26.44
C SER A 52 -1.83 5.76 -25.00
N TRP A 53 -0.69 6.39 -24.70
CA TRP A 53 -0.10 6.39 -23.35
C TRP A 53 -1.08 6.89 -22.29
N THR A 54 -1.83 7.95 -22.60
CA THR A 54 -2.84 8.53 -21.70
C THR A 54 -4.01 7.60 -21.41
N GLU A 55 -4.38 6.74 -22.35
CA GLU A 55 -5.45 5.73 -22.15
C GLU A 55 -4.97 4.50 -21.36
N ASN A 56 -3.66 4.26 -21.37
CA ASN A 56 -3.01 3.21 -20.60
C ASN A 56 -2.86 3.57 -19.13
N LEU A 57 -2.88 4.87 -18.81
CA LEU A 57 -2.87 5.37 -17.45
C LEU A 57 -4.28 5.39 -16.85
N ARG A 58 -4.48 4.65 -15.76
CA ARG A 58 -5.78 4.52 -15.10
C ARG A 58 -5.69 4.90 -13.64
N LEU A 59 -6.62 5.73 -13.18
CA LEU A 59 -6.81 5.97 -11.76
C LEU A 59 -7.45 4.72 -11.14
N ILE A 60 -6.81 4.15 -10.11
CA ILE A 60 -7.36 3.00 -9.36
C ILE A 60 -8.32 3.51 -8.30
N SER A 61 -7.80 4.33 -7.38
CA SER A 61 -8.56 4.84 -6.25
C SER A 61 -7.88 6.08 -5.66
N LYS A 62 -8.68 6.85 -4.91
CA LYS A 62 -8.21 7.96 -4.10
C LYS A 62 -8.52 7.68 -2.64
N PHE A 63 -7.60 8.01 -1.75
CA PHE A 63 -7.75 7.79 -0.32
C PHE A 63 -7.10 8.94 0.46
N ASP A 64 -7.64 9.23 1.62
CA ASP A 64 -7.16 10.25 2.56
C ASP A 64 -7.04 9.72 3.99
N THR A 65 -7.22 8.41 4.21
CA THR A 65 -7.05 7.76 5.50
C THR A 65 -6.11 6.56 5.44
N VAL A 66 -5.57 6.18 6.59
CA VAL A 66 -4.69 5.02 6.76
C VAL A 66 -5.41 3.72 6.46
N GLU A 67 -6.65 3.59 6.94
CA GLU A 67 -7.49 2.42 6.76
C GLU A 67 -7.85 2.23 5.29
N ASP A 68 -8.19 3.31 4.58
CA ASP A 68 -8.53 3.24 3.16
C ASP A 68 -7.30 2.87 2.31
N PHE A 69 -6.10 3.33 2.71
CA PHE A 69 -4.85 2.90 2.11
C PHE A 69 -4.63 1.39 2.28
N TRP A 70 -4.74 0.87 3.51
CA TRP A 70 -4.52 -0.56 3.78
C TRP A 70 -5.58 -1.43 3.13
N ALA A 71 -6.84 -0.99 3.14
CA ALA A 71 -7.91 -1.64 2.40
C ALA A 71 -7.55 -1.71 0.91
N LEU A 72 -7.15 -0.61 0.28
CA LEU A 72 -6.72 -0.61 -1.12
C LEU A 72 -5.52 -1.54 -1.36
N TYR A 73 -4.48 -1.43 -0.52
CA TYR A 73 -3.23 -2.18 -0.68
C TYR A 73 -3.47 -3.69 -0.62
N ASN A 74 -4.38 -4.16 0.23
CA ASN A 74 -4.71 -5.57 0.37
C ASN A 74 -5.53 -6.13 -0.82
N HIS A 75 -6.13 -5.27 -1.65
CA HIS A 75 -6.93 -5.67 -2.80
C HIS A 75 -6.21 -5.48 -4.15
N ILE A 76 -5.03 -4.85 -4.16
CA ILE A 76 -4.23 -4.69 -5.37
C ILE A 76 -3.13 -5.76 -5.46
N GLN A 77 -2.66 -6.02 -6.69
CA GLN A 77 -1.53 -6.91 -6.89
C GLN A 77 -0.23 -6.27 -6.40
N GLN A 78 0.63 -7.07 -5.78
CA GLN A 78 1.98 -6.66 -5.36
C GLN A 78 2.82 -6.22 -6.57
N PRO A 79 3.69 -5.19 -6.43
CA PRO A 79 4.56 -4.70 -7.49
C PRO A 79 5.44 -5.78 -8.16
N SER A 80 5.87 -6.80 -7.44
CA SER A 80 6.64 -7.93 -7.99
C SER A 80 5.83 -8.79 -8.98
N LYS A 81 4.50 -8.80 -8.83
CA LYS A 81 3.56 -9.65 -9.59
C LYS A 81 2.89 -8.94 -10.75
N ILE A 82 3.02 -7.61 -10.87
CA ILE A 82 2.46 -6.90 -12.01
C ILE A 82 3.21 -7.26 -13.30
N GLY A 83 2.47 -7.25 -14.41
CA GLY A 83 3.01 -7.57 -15.73
C GLY A 83 4.15 -6.65 -16.15
N PHE A 84 5.04 -7.16 -17.01
CA PHE A 84 6.13 -6.35 -17.56
C PHE A 84 5.59 -5.13 -18.32
N GLY A 85 6.21 -3.97 -18.09
CA GLY A 85 5.76 -2.70 -18.65
C GLY A 85 4.51 -2.13 -17.98
N CYS A 86 4.06 -2.69 -16.86
CA CYS A 86 3.02 -2.08 -16.04
C CYS A 86 3.65 -1.35 -14.85
N ASP A 87 3.08 -0.21 -14.47
CA ASP A 87 3.62 0.63 -13.40
C ASP A 87 2.52 1.03 -12.40
N TYR A 88 2.90 1.19 -11.14
CA TYR A 88 2.10 1.91 -10.15
C TYR A 88 2.67 3.30 -9.95
N SER A 89 1.80 4.27 -9.73
CA SER A 89 2.19 5.65 -9.44
C SER A 89 1.29 6.20 -8.34
N LEU A 90 1.89 6.67 -7.25
CA LEU A 90 1.16 7.27 -6.13
C LEU A 90 1.46 8.77 -6.10
N PHE A 91 0.44 9.59 -6.33
CA PHE A 91 0.54 11.04 -6.39
C PHE A 91 -0.46 11.69 -5.46
N LYS A 92 -0.21 12.94 -5.04
CA LYS A 92 -1.23 13.71 -4.31
C LYS A 92 -2.44 13.94 -5.21
N ASP A 93 -3.62 14.04 -4.62
CA ASP A 93 -4.84 14.30 -5.38
C ASP A 93 -4.72 15.61 -6.18
N GLY A 94 -5.22 15.57 -7.41
CA GLY A 94 -5.10 16.66 -8.38
C GLY A 94 -3.77 16.73 -9.15
N ILE A 95 -2.80 15.87 -8.85
CA ILE A 95 -1.53 15.77 -9.61
C ILE A 95 -1.56 14.53 -10.48
N LYS A 96 -1.41 14.69 -11.79
CA LYS A 96 -1.31 13.56 -12.72
C LYS A 96 0.14 13.04 -12.73
N PRO A 97 0.35 11.72 -12.84
CA PRO A 97 1.68 11.12 -12.91
C PRO A 97 2.30 11.30 -14.31
N MET A 98 2.39 12.54 -14.77
CA MET A 98 2.89 12.89 -16.10
C MET A 98 3.72 14.17 -16.04
N TRP A 99 4.69 14.31 -16.94
CA TRP A 99 5.65 15.43 -16.92
C TRP A 99 5.00 16.74 -17.35
N GLU A 100 3.91 16.67 -18.12
CA GLU A 100 3.11 17.80 -18.59
C GLU A 100 2.30 18.47 -17.47
N ASP A 101 2.12 17.79 -16.32
CA ASP A 101 1.42 18.39 -15.18
C ASP A 101 2.22 19.59 -14.64
N ASP A 102 1.54 20.71 -14.41
CA ASP A 102 2.18 21.95 -13.96
C ASP A 102 3.00 21.78 -12.69
N ARG A 103 2.64 20.82 -11.83
CA ARG A 103 3.37 20.53 -10.59
C ARG A 103 4.58 19.61 -10.79
N ASN A 104 4.70 18.98 -11.96
CA ASN A 104 5.80 18.08 -12.30
C ASN A 104 6.78 18.66 -13.31
N LYS A 105 6.35 19.61 -14.17
CA LYS A 105 7.15 20.12 -15.29
C LYS A 105 8.51 20.72 -14.90
N LEU A 106 8.58 21.38 -13.74
CA LEU A 106 9.84 21.95 -13.21
C LEU A 106 10.53 21.04 -12.17
N GLY A 107 10.07 19.80 -12.06
CA GLY A 107 10.53 18.83 -11.07
C GLY A 107 11.54 17.84 -11.62
N GLY A 108 11.69 16.74 -10.88
CA GLY A 108 12.49 15.60 -11.27
C GLY A 108 12.12 14.39 -10.43
N ARG A 109 12.88 13.31 -10.61
CA ARG A 109 12.67 12.05 -9.90
C ARG A 109 13.98 11.49 -9.38
N TRP A 110 13.90 10.87 -8.21
CA TRP A 110 14.94 9.96 -7.74
C TRP A 110 14.67 8.58 -8.32
N LEU A 111 15.64 8.03 -9.04
CA LEU A 111 15.49 6.75 -9.73
C LEU A 111 16.36 5.69 -9.07
N MET A 112 15.73 4.65 -8.53
CA MET A 112 16.39 3.45 -8.06
C MET A 112 16.14 2.31 -9.07
N THR A 113 17.21 1.85 -9.72
CA THR A 113 17.14 0.74 -10.67
C THR A 113 17.51 -0.56 -9.96
N LEU A 114 16.64 -1.56 -10.04
CA LEU A 114 16.87 -2.87 -9.43
C LEU A 114 17.30 -3.88 -10.50
N ASN A 115 18.24 -4.75 -10.14
CA ASN A 115 18.55 -5.91 -10.98
C ASN A 115 17.44 -7.00 -10.88
N LYS A 116 17.52 -8.03 -11.72
CA LYS A 116 16.46 -9.07 -11.79
C LYS A 116 16.28 -9.85 -10.47
N GLN A 117 17.37 -10.09 -9.73
CA GLN A 117 17.32 -10.82 -8.45
C GLN A 117 16.70 -9.94 -7.35
N GLN A 118 17.15 -8.69 -7.23
CA GLN A 118 16.58 -7.69 -6.34
C GLN A 118 15.10 -7.42 -6.65
N ARG A 119 14.71 -7.44 -7.92
CA ARG A 119 13.30 -7.31 -8.30
C ARG A 119 12.43 -8.41 -7.69
N HIS A 120 12.93 -9.64 -7.61
CA HIS A 120 12.18 -10.75 -7.05
C HIS A 120 12.12 -10.71 -5.51
N ASN A 121 13.22 -10.31 -4.87
CA ASN A 121 13.36 -10.41 -3.41
C ASN A 121 12.96 -9.12 -2.67
N ASP A 122 13.24 -7.95 -3.25
CA ASP A 122 13.24 -6.67 -2.53
C ASP A 122 12.25 -5.63 -3.08
N LEU A 123 11.74 -5.79 -4.30
CA LEU A 123 10.89 -4.77 -4.93
C LEU A 123 9.66 -4.41 -4.09
N ASP A 124 8.94 -5.42 -3.59
CA ASP A 124 7.73 -5.19 -2.80
C ASP A 124 8.05 -4.45 -1.50
N ARG A 125 9.19 -4.79 -0.88
CA ARG A 125 9.68 -4.11 0.32
C ARG A 125 10.03 -2.66 0.01
N TYR A 126 10.86 -2.41 -1.00
CA TYR A 126 11.27 -1.05 -1.37
C TYR A 126 10.10 -0.17 -1.78
N TRP A 127 9.15 -0.71 -2.54
CA TRP A 127 7.93 -0.01 -2.90
C TRP A 127 7.12 0.37 -1.66
N MET A 128 6.86 -0.60 -0.77
CA MET A 128 6.12 -0.38 0.46
C MET A 128 6.81 0.66 1.37
N GLU A 129 8.12 0.55 1.57
CA GLU A 129 8.86 1.54 2.37
C GLU A 129 8.78 2.94 1.75
N THR A 130 8.86 3.05 0.41
CA THR A 130 8.71 4.34 -0.29
C THR A 130 7.30 4.92 -0.09
N VAL A 131 6.26 4.10 -0.26
CA VAL A 131 4.87 4.54 -0.06
C VAL A 131 4.64 4.96 1.38
N ARG A 132 5.14 4.19 2.36
CA ARG A 132 5.03 4.57 3.78
C ARG A 132 5.74 5.87 4.06
N LEU A 133 6.94 6.07 3.53
CA LEU A 133 7.66 7.33 3.67
C LEU A 133 6.84 8.47 3.08
N LEU A 134 6.20 8.34 1.93
CA LEU A 134 5.37 9.40 1.35
C LEU A 134 4.11 9.71 2.17
N LEU A 135 3.38 8.68 2.59
CA LEU A 135 2.09 8.82 3.28
C LEU A 135 2.25 9.28 4.73
N PHE A 136 3.26 8.73 5.40
CA PHE A 136 3.47 8.90 6.84
C PHE A 136 4.69 9.74 7.16
N PHE A 137 5.35 10.39 6.16
CA PHE A 137 6.56 11.20 6.38
C PHE A 137 6.43 12.09 7.61
N PHE A 138 5.31 12.81 7.71
CA PHE A 138 5.07 13.74 8.81
C PHE A 138 4.82 13.02 10.13
N PHE A 139 4.06 11.92 10.13
CA PHE A 139 3.81 11.12 11.33
C PHE A 139 5.10 10.49 11.87
N PHE A 140 5.93 9.93 10.99
CA PHE A 140 7.27 9.45 11.33
C PHE A 140 8.19 10.59 11.73
N PHE A 141 8.19 11.76 11.09
CA PHE A 141 9.03 12.88 11.53
C PHE A 141 8.66 13.36 12.94
N THR A 142 7.37 13.42 13.27
CA THR A 142 6.90 13.79 14.62
C THR A 142 7.22 12.74 15.69
N GLN A 143 7.36 11.46 15.34
CA GLN A 143 7.76 10.38 16.26
C GLN A 143 9.27 10.06 16.26
N GLN A 144 9.97 10.33 15.16
CA GLN A 144 11.29 9.77 14.85
C GLN A 144 12.43 10.81 14.83
N TYR A 145 12.13 12.10 15.02
CA TYR A 145 13.15 13.13 15.27
C TYR A 145 13.99 12.85 16.53
N LYS A 146 13.58 11.89 17.37
CA LYS A 146 14.28 11.56 18.61
C LYS A 146 15.31 10.43 18.51
N GLU A 147 15.25 9.50 17.55
CA GLU A 147 16.10 8.29 17.68
C GLU A 147 16.66 7.59 16.42
N ARG A 148 16.29 7.88 15.16
CA ARG A 148 16.66 6.96 14.06
C ARG A 148 17.14 7.59 12.76
N LEU A 149 18.42 7.97 12.72
CA LEU A 149 19.16 8.07 11.46
C LEU A 149 20.48 7.30 11.48
N SER A 150 20.46 6.06 11.97
CA SER A 150 21.54 5.08 11.76
C SER A 150 21.40 4.40 10.40
N LEU A 151 21.66 5.12 9.29
CA LEU A 151 21.68 4.54 7.94
C LEU A 151 23.12 4.27 7.46
N PRO A 152 23.42 3.09 6.87
CA PRO A 152 24.74 2.77 6.33
C PRO A 152 25.00 3.38 4.94
N SER A 153 26.24 3.81 4.73
CA SER A 153 26.74 4.78 3.76
C SER A 153 27.02 4.28 2.32
N LYS A 154 26.25 3.33 1.77
CA LYS A 154 26.54 2.74 0.44
C LYS A 154 25.37 2.55 -0.54
N THR A 155 24.27 3.29 -0.43
CA THR A 155 23.19 3.23 -1.44
C THR A 155 23.30 4.42 -2.36
N LEU A 156 23.66 4.21 -3.63
CA LEU A 156 23.74 5.28 -4.64
C LEU A 156 22.34 5.63 -5.18
N ILE A 157 21.80 6.80 -4.84
CA ILE A 157 20.51 7.30 -5.32
C ILE A 157 20.77 8.39 -6.37
N GLY A 158 20.33 8.15 -7.61
CA GLY A 158 20.46 9.09 -8.72
C GLY A 158 19.25 10.02 -8.85
N TYR A 159 19.47 11.34 -8.96
CA TYR A 159 18.42 12.31 -9.32
C TYR A 159 18.44 12.61 -10.83
N GLN A 160 17.27 12.58 -11.48
CA GLN A 160 17.07 12.90 -12.90
C GLN A 160 16.02 14.01 -13.05
N SER A 161 16.35 15.04 -13.83
CA SER A 161 15.39 16.10 -14.20
C SER A 161 14.33 15.57 -15.18
N HIS A 162 13.09 16.06 -15.09
CA HIS A 162 12.03 15.69 -16.03
C HIS A 162 12.30 16.20 -17.45
N ASP A 163 12.92 17.38 -17.61
CA ASP A 163 13.27 17.94 -18.93
C ASP A 163 14.27 17.04 -19.70
N ASP A 164 15.22 16.43 -18.98
CA ASP A 164 16.21 15.53 -19.58
C ASP A 164 15.63 14.15 -19.94
N THR A 165 14.57 13.73 -19.23
CA THR A 165 13.92 12.42 -19.41
C THR A 165 12.85 12.46 -20.51
N SER A 166 12.14 13.58 -20.69
CA SER A 166 11.10 13.73 -21.72
C SER A 166 11.66 13.67 -23.15
N SER A 167 12.92 14.06 -23.34
CA SER A 167 13.60 14.13 -24.63
C SER A 167 14.44 12.89 -24.97
N LYS A 168 14.57 11.91 -24.06
CA LYS A 168 15.45 10.74 -24.23
C LYS A 168 14.81 9.45 -23.70
N SER A 169 14.69 8.44 -24.56
CA SER A 169 14.14 7.12 -24.19
C SER A 169 15.20 6.23 -23.53
N GLY A 170 14.97 5.84 -22.26
CA GLY A 170 15.75 4.80 -21.58
C GLY A 170 17.05 5.27 -20.93
N SER A 171 17.94 4.30 -20.63
CA SER A 171 19.17 4.35 -19.81
C SER A 171 20.29 5.32 -20.26
N THR A 172 19.93 6.44 -20.89
CA THR A 172 20.82 7.48 -21.42
C THR A 172 20.62 8.85 -20.76
N THR A 173 19.71 8.95 -19.78
CA THR A 173 19.55 10.17 -18.97
C THR A 173 20.69 10.27 -17.95
N LYS A 174 21.47 11.36 -17.99
CA LYS A 174 22.57 11.59 -17.05
C LYS A 174 22.01 11.90 -15.65
N ASN A 175 22.55 11.25 -14.62
CA ASN A 175 22.23 11.58 -13.24
C ASN A 175 22.86 12.94 -12.90
N MET A 176 22.07 13.87 -12.36
CA MET A 176 22.54 15.19 -11.93
C MET A 176 23.22 15.14 -10.55
N TYR A 177 22.78 14.21 -9.70
CA TYR A 177 23.35 13.95 -8.37
C TYR A 177 23.34 12.45 -8.10
N SER A 178 24.35 11.96 -7.39
CA SER A 178 24.44 10.59 -6.88
C SER A 178 24.85 10.64 -5.41
N VAL A 179 23.98 10.21 -4.50
CA VAL A 179 24.23 10.14 -3.05
C VAL A 179 24.43 8.70 -2.66
#